data_AF-A0A6L7CSK5-F1
#
_entry.id   AF-A0A6L7CSK5-F1
#
_cell.length_a   1.000
_cell.length_b   1.000
_cell.length_c   1.000
_cell.angle_alpha   90.00
_cell.angle_beta   90.00
_cell.angle_gamma   90.00
#
_symmetry.space_group_name_H-M   'P 1'
#
loop_
_entity.id
_entity.type
_entity.pdbx_description
1 polymer ?
#
loop_
_entity_poly.entity_id
_entity_poly.type
_entity_poly.pdbx_seq_one_letter_code
_entity_poly.pdbx_strand_id
1 'polypeptide(L)'
;KPVELNENGVPARAAWIQFLIVIPLMIIPMLGSNTVQDLMNTIINMTAAASMLPPLFIMLAYLNLRAKLDHLPRDFRMGSRRTGIIVVSMLIAIFAVGFVASTFPTGANILTIIFYNVGGIVIFLGFAWWKYSKYIKGLTAEERHIEATPASNVD
;
A
#
# COMPACT_ATOMS: atom_id res chain seq x y z
N LYS A 1 6.80 -12.66 -19.36
CA LYS A 1 5.84 -12.14 -18.34
C LYS A 1 6.56 -12.10 -16.98
N PRO A 2 6.51 -11.00 -16.21
CA PRO A 2 7.27 -10.87 -14.96
C PRO A 2 6.86 -11.89 -13.88
N VAL A 3 5.66 -12.46 -13.98
CA VAL A 3 5.11 -13.50 -13.07
C VAL A 3 5.32 -14.92 -13.61
N GLU A 4 6.21 -15.12 -14.58
CA GLU A 4 6.54 -16.49 -15.01
C GLU A 4 7.21 -17.23 -13.86
N LEU A 5 6.55 -18.30 -13.44
CA LEU A 5 7.02 -19.20 -12.39
C LEU A 5 8.13 -20.07 -12.97
N ASN A 6 9.21 -20.24 -12.20
CA ASN A 6 10.21 -21.27 -12.49
C ASN A 6 9.67 -22.66 -12.14
N GLU A 7 10.50 -23.68 -12.35
CA GLU A 7 10.18 -25.09 -12.06
C GLU A 7 9.77 -25.34 -10.59
N ASN A 8 10.13 -24.43 -9.68
CA ASN A 8 9.83 -24.51 -8.25
C ASN A 8 8.62 -23.66 -7.83
N GLY A 9 7.83 -23.15 -8.80
CA GLY A 9 6.66 -22.32 -8.49
C GLY A 9 7.01 -20.92 -7.98
N VAL A 10 8.26 -20.48 -8.11
CA VAL A 10 8.72 -19.15 -7.66
C VAL A 10 8.73 -18.19 -8.85
N PRO A 11 8.16 -16.98 -8.74
CA PRO A 11 8.23 -15.96 -9.79
C PRO A 11 9.65 -15.36 -9.85
N ALA A 12 10.60 -16.14 -10.37
CA ALA A 12 12.02 -15.81 -10.34
C ALA A 12 12.34 -14.49 -11.03
N ARG A 13 11.65 -14.16 -12.13
CA ARG A 13 11.83 -12.90 -12.86
C ARG A 13 11.42 -11.69 -12.02
N ALA A 14 10.29 -11.77 -11.31
CA ALA A 14 9.86 -10.71 -10.40
C ALA A 14 10.82 -10.54 -9.22
N ALA A 15 11.33 -11.66 -8.65
CA ALA A 15 12.29 -11.62 -7.56
C ALA A 15 13.61 -10.93 -7.95
N TRP A 16 14.16 -11.23 -9.14
CA TRP A 16 15.34 -10.55 -9.66
C TRP A 16 15.12 -9.06 -9.91
N ILE A 17 13.95 -8.67 -10.42
CA ILE A 17 13.59 -7.25 -10.60
C ILE A 17 13.53 -6.54 -9.23
N GLN A 18 12.88 -7.14 -8.24
CA GLN A 18 12.80 -6.59 -6.89
C GLN A 18 14.20 -6.44 -6.27
N PHE A 19 15.05 -7.44 -6.43
CA PHE A 19 16.42 -7.42 -5.94
C PHE A 19 17.22 -6.25 -6.53
N LEU A 20 17.14 -6.04 -7.85
CA LEU A 20 17.81 -4.93 -8.54
C LEU A 20 17.29 -3.55 -8.13
N ILE A 21 16.03 -3.45 -7.69
CA ILE A 21 15.46 -2.20 -7.19
C ILE A 21 15.88 -1.95 -5.73
N VAL A 22 15.88 -2.99 -4.89
CA VAL A 22 16.14 -2.86 -3.45
C VAL A 22 17.61 -2.56 -3.16
N ILE A 23 18.57 -3.16 -3.87
CA ILE A 23 19.99 -2.93 -3.60
C ILE A 23 20.38 -1.45 -3.68
N PRO A 24 20.12 -0.72 -4.78
CA PRO A 24 20.43 0.70 -4.86
C PRO A 24 19.73 1.50 -3.78
N LEU A 25 18.45 1.18 -3.50
CA LEU A 25 17.65 1.87 -2.50
C LEU A 25 18.20 1.72 -1.07
N MET A 26 18.81 0.58 -0.75
CA MET A 26 19.43 0.33 0.56
C MET A 26 20.80 0.99 0.72
N ILE A 27 21.53 1.23 -0.36
CA ILE A 27 22.84 1.91 -0.32
C ILE A 27 22.67 3.38 0.11
N ILE A 28 21.57 4.02 -0.26
CA ILE A 28 21.37 5.46 0.02
C ILE A 28 21.32 5.78 1.52
N PRO A 29 20.49 5.10 2.36
CA PRO A 29 20.51 5.35 3.80
C PRO A 29 21.83 4.93 4.46
N MET A 30 22.56 3.96 3.90
CA MET A 30 23.89 3.59 4.39
C MET A 30 24.92 4.70 4.18
N LEU A 31 24.87 5.42 3.06
CA LEU A 31 25.76 6.54 2.77
C LEU A 31 25.37 7.83 3.51
N GLY A 32 24.09 7.98 3.86
CA GLY A 32 23.57 9.16 4.55
C GLY A 32 23.64 9.12 6.08
N SER A 33 24.01 7.98 6.68
CA SER A 33 23.97 7.76 8.13
C SER A 33 25.36 7.80 8.74
N ASN A 34 25.58 8.68 9.72
CA ASN A 34 26.88 8.85 10.38
C ASN A 34 27.16 7.78 11.46
N THR A 35 26.12 7.05 11.88
CA THR A 35 26.21 5.97 12.86
C THR A 35 25.31 4.78 12.48
N VAL A 36 25.61 3.60 13.04
CA VAL A 36 24.76 2.41 12.89
C VAL A 36 23.36 2.66 13.48
N GLN A 37 23.27 3.44 14.56
CA GLN A 37 21.98 3.75 15.19
C GLN A 37 21.10 4.60 14.29
N ASP A 38 21.66 5.61 13.62
CA ASP A 38 20.92 6.46 12.68
C ASP A 38 20.45 5.68 11.46
N LEU A 39 21.28 4.77 10.97
CA LEU A 39 20.94 3.85 9.89
C LEU A 39 19.76 2.96 10.28
N MET A 40 19.83 2.33 11.46
CA MET A 40 18.77 1.47 11.96
C MET A 40 17.46 2.23 12.16
N ASN A 41 17.51 3.41 12.78
CA ASN A 41 16.34 4.26 12.97
C ASN A 41 15.70 4.66 11.63
N THR A 42 16.52 4.99 10.63
CA THR A 42 16.04 5.35 9.29
C THR A 42 15.35 4.18 8.60
N ILE A 43 15.98 3.01 8.57
CA ILE A 43 15.42 1.80 7.93
C ILE A 43 14.14 1.35 8.65
N ILE A 44 14.12 1.40 9.99
CA ILE A 44 12.95 1.03 10.79
C ILE A 44 11.77 1.95 10.45
N ASN A 45 11.99 3.27 10.42
CA ASN A 45 10.92 4.24 10.11
C ASN A 45 10.40 4.08 8.67
N MET A 46 11.29 3.89 7.69
CA MET A 46 10.89 3.64 6.30
C MET A 46 10.09 2.34 6.16
N THR A 47 10.53 1.27 6.83
CA THR A 47 9.85 -0.04 6.80
C THR A 47 8.49 0.03 7.51
N ALA A 48 8.41 0.76 8.63
CA ALA A 48 7.16 1.02 9.33
C ALA A 48 6.16 1.76 8.42
N ALA A 49 6.58 2.86 7.78
CA ALA A 49 5.71 3.61 6.86
C ALA A 49 5.24 2.75 5.67
N ALA A 50 6.14 1.99 5.05
CA ALA A 50 5.80 1.11 3.93
C ALA A 50 4.86 -0.04 4.32
N SER A 51 5.06 -0.65 5.50
CA SER A 51 4.25 -1.77 5.98
C SER A 51 2.85 -1.37 6.43
N MET A 52 2.63 -0.10 6.78
CA MET A 52 1.32 0.43 7.16
C MET A 52 0.39 0.70 5.96
N LEU A 53 0.94 0.90 4.75
CA LEU A 53 0.15 1.20 3.57
C LEU A 53 -0.85 0.08 3.19
N PRO A 54 -0.46 -1.20 3.03
CA PRO A 54 -1.41 -2.24 2.63
C PRO A 54 -2.57 -2.43 3.63
N PRO A 55 -2.34 -2.49 4.96
CA PRO A 55 -3.42 -2.52 5.94
C PRO A 55 -4.35 -1.30 5.85
N LEU A 56 -3.80 -0.08 5.67
CA LEU A 56 -4.60 1.13 5.52
C LEU A 56 -5.53 1.07 4.30
N PHE A 57 -5.01 0.63 3.15
CA PHE A 57 -5.83 0.45 1.93
C PHE A 57 -6.97 -0.55 2.16
N ILE A 58 -6.67 -1.69 2.78
CA ILE A 58 -7.66 -2.74 3.03
C ILE A 58 -8.71 -2.25 4.04
N MET A 59 -8.29 -1.56 5.11
CA MET A 59 -9.21 -1.02 6.12
C MET A 59 -10.13 0.06 5.53
N LEU A 60 -9.61 0.96 4.69
CA LEU A 60 -10.41 1.96 3.98
C LEU A 60 -11.42 1.30 3.02
N ALA A 61 -10.99 0.29 2.27
CA ALA A 61 -11.87 -0.49 1.40
C ALA A 61 -12.97 -1.17 2.22
N TYR A 62 -12.62 -1.82 3.34
CA TYR A 62 -13.59 -2.47 4.23
C TYR A 62 -14.59 -1.48 4.83
N LEU A 63 -14.13 -0.29 5.27
CA LEU A 63 -15.00 0.76 5.78
C LEU A 63 -15.99 1.22 4.71
N ASN A 64 -15.51 1.46 3.48
CA ASN A 64 -16.36 1.85 2.35
C ASN A 64 -17.39 0.75 2.02
N LEU A 65 -16.95 -0.50 2.00
CA LEU A 65 -17.77 -1.69 1.79
C LEU A 65 -18.83 -1.87 2.88
N ARG A 66 -18.53 -1.56 4.14
CA ARG A 66 -19.47 -1.63 5.27
C ARG A 66 -20.43 -0.43 5.31
N ALA A 67 -19.98 0.72 4.82
CA ALA A 67 -20.77 1.94 4.76
C ALA A 67 -21.74 1.95 3.59
N LYS A 68 -21.33 1.51 2.39
CA LYS A 68 -22.11 1.64 1.15
C LYS A 68 -22.69 0.33 0.63
N LEU A 69 -22.03 -0.79 0.88
CA LEU A 69 -22.32 -2.08 0.25
C LEU A 69 -22.55 -3.20 1.28
N ASP A 70 -23.35 -2.92 2.32
CA ASP A 70 -23.58 -3.87 3.42
C ASP A 70 -24.52 -5.02 3.04
N HIS A 71 -25.27 -4.87 1.94
CA HIS A 71 -26.16 -5.88 1.39
C HIS A 71 -25.40 -7.04 0.72
N LEU A 72 -24.11 -6.87 0.40
CA LEU A 72 -23.34 -7.90 -0.29
C LEU A 72 -23.15 -9.16 0.61
N PRO A 73 -23.31 -10.37 0.04
CA PRO A 73 -23.00 -11.61 0.74
C PRO A 73 -21.49 -11.64 1.07
N ARG A 74 -21.15 -12.01 2.30
CA ARG A 74 -19.76 -12.10 2.77
C ARG A 74 -19.61 -13.30 3.67
N ASP A 75 -18.56 -14.08 3.45
CA ASP A 75 -18.23 -15.26 4.26
C ASP A 75 -17.84 -14.88 5.69
N PHE A 76 -17.32 -13.66 5.89
CA PHE A 76 -16.96 -13.13 7.20
C PHE A 76 -17.54 -11.73 7.43
N ARG A 77 -18.12 -11.51 8.61
CA ARG A 77 -18.66 -10.22 9.06
C ARG A 77 -18.19 -9.93 10.48
N MET A 78 -17.48 -8.81 10.67
CA MET A 78 -17.06 -8.39 12.00
C MET A 78 -18.25 -7.74 12.73
N GLY A 79 -18.92 -8.53 13.59
CA GLY A 79 -20.02 -8.10 14.45
C GLY A 79 -21.15 -7.37 13.69
N SER A 80 -21.79 -6.42 14.38
CA SER A 80 -22.81 -5.57 13.78
C SER A 80 -22.21 -4.53 12.81
N ARG A 81 -23.04 -3.92 11.95
CA ARG A 81 -22.59 -2.87 11.01
C ARG A 81 -21.90 -1.71 11.74
N ARG A 82 -22.54 -1.22 12.81
CA ARG A 82 -22.02 -0.12 13.62
C ARG A 82 -20.72 -0.51 14.34
N THR A 83 -20.67 -1.70 14.94
CA THR A 83 -19.46 -2.18 15.63
C THR A 83 -18.29 -2.28 14.66
N GLY A 84 -18.49 -2.88 13.48
CA GLY A 84 -17.44 -3.01 12.47
C GLY A 84 -16.94 -1.65 11.95
N ILE A 85 -17.85 -0.69 11.73
CA ILE A 85 -17.48 0.67 11.31
C ILE A 85 -16.67 1.39 12.40
N ILE A 86 -17.11 1.32 13.66
CA ILE A 86 -16.43 1.99 14.78
C ILE A 86 -15.02 1.43 14.98
N VAL A 87 -14.89 0.11 15.05
CA VAL A 87 -13.59 -0.55 15.26
C VAL A 87 -12.64 -0.22 14.11
N VAL A 88 -13.09 -0.35 12.86
CA VAL A 88 -12.23 -0.07 11.70
C VAL A 88 -11.87 1.41 11.59
N SER A 89 -12.79 2.33 11.91
CA SER A 89 -12.48 3.76 11.93
C SER A 89 -11.45 4.11 13.00
N MET A 90 -11.55 3.50 14.19
CA MET A 90 -10.55 3.64 15.25
C MET A 90 -9.19 3.10 14.82
N LEU A 91 -9.15 1.91 14.18
CA LEU A 91 -7.92 1.33 13.67
C LEU A 91 -7.28 2.19 12.59
N ILE A 92 -8.08 2.75 11.67
CA ILE A 92 -7.61 3.70 10.66
C ILE A 92 -6.98 4.92 11.34
N ALA A 93 -7.61 5.49 12.37
CA ALA A 93 -7.06 6.64 13.09
C ALA A 93 -5.70 6.30 13.73
N ILE A 94 -5.59 5.15 14.41
CA ILE A 94 -4.34 4.70 15.04
C ILE A 94 -3.25 4.49 13.99
N PHE A 95 -3.56 3.78 12.90
CA PHE A 95 -2.62 3.53 11.82
C PHE A 95 -2.24 4.81 11.07
N ALA A 96 -3.16 5.76 10.91
CA ALA A 96 -2.87 7.04 10.28
C ALA A 96 -1.91 7.87 11.14
N VAL A 97 -2.10 7.91 12.46
CA VAL A 97 -1.17 8.57 13.38
C VAL A 97 0.20 7.89 13.33
N GLY A 98 0.25 6.55 13.40
CA GLY A 98 1.49 5.79 13.27
C GLY A 98 2.19 6.05 11.93
N PHE A 99 1.45 6.06 10.84
CA PHE A 99 1.97 6.30 9.50
C PHE A 99 2.57 7.71 9.38
N VAL A 100 1.89 8.74 9.89
CA VAL A 100 2.41 10.11 9.90
C VAL A 100 3.65 10.20 10.78
N ALA A 101 3.65 9.61 11.97
CA ALA A 101 4.81 9.62 12.87
C ALA A 101 6.04 8.89 12.26
N SER A 102 5.84 7.75 11.61
CA SER A 102 6.91 7.02 10.91
C SER A 102 7.40 7.74 9.66
N THR A 103 6.51 8.45 8.95
CA THR A 103 6.87 9.23 7.76
C THR A 103 7.61 10.52 8.13
N PHE A 104 7.24 11.16 9.24
CA PHE A 104 7.79 12.44 9.70
C PHE A 104 8.44 12.30 11.09
N PRO A 105 9.58 11.61 11.20
CA PRO A 105 10.29 11.48 12.48
C PRO A 105 10.79 12.84 12.96
N THR A 106 10.64 13.11 14.26
CA THR A 106 11.07 14.37 14.88
C THR A 106 12.58 14.50 14.86
N GLY A 107 13.09 15.67 14.44
CA GLY A 107 14.52 15.96 14.39
C GLY A 107 15.22 15.58 13.07
N ALA A 108 14.52 15.00 12.11
CA ALA A 108 15.07 14.75 10.77
C ALA A 108 14.92 15.98 9.85
N ASN A 109 15.88 16.15 8.93
CA ASN A 109 15.82 17.22 7.93
C ASN A 109 14.62 17.00 6.98
N ILE A 110 13.85 18.06 6.70
CA ILE A 110 12.67 18.00 5.81
C ILE A 110 13.01 17.49 4.41
N LEU A 111 14.17 17.83 3.84
CA LEU A 111 14.59 17.29 2.54
C LEU A 111 14.79 15.78 2.62
N THR A 112 15.47 15.29 3.64
CA THR A 112 15.67 13.86 3.91
C THR A 112 14.32 13.15 4.04
N ILE A 113 13.37 13.71 4.78
CA ILE A 113 12.02 13.15 4.93
C ILE A 113 11.29 13.06 3.59
N ILE A 114 11.30 14.12 2.78
CA ILE A 114 10.59 14.17 1.50
C ILE A 114 11.21 13.17 0.50
N PHE A 115 12.53 13.11 0.42
CA PHE A 115 13.21 12.23 -0.53
C PHE A 115 13.15 10.75 -0.12
N TYR A 116 13.31 10.41 1.16
CA TYR A 116 13.43 9.02 1.61
C TYR A 116 12.11 8.39 2.03
N ASN A 117 11.29 9.08 2.84
CA ASN A 117 10.05 8.52 3.36
C ASN A 117 8.88 8.75 2.40
N VAL A 118 8.75 9.95 1.85
CA VAL A 118 7.62 10.31 0.99
C VAL A 118 7.86 9.92 -0.47
N GLY A 119 9.09 10.04 -0.97
CA GLY A 119 9.45 9.79 -2.36
C GLY A 119 9.06 8.39 -2.85
N GLY A 120 9.39 7.35 -2.08
CA GLY A 120 9.04 5.97 -2.42
C GLY A 120 7.52 5.75 -2.53
N ILE A 121 6.76 6.34 -1.61
CA ILE A 121 5.30 6.26 -1.58
C ILE A 121 4.70 6.98 -2.79
N VAL A 122 5.16 8.19 -3.09
CA VAL A 122 4.67 8.98 -4.23
C VAL A 122 4.97 8.29 -5.56
N ILE A 123 6.19 7.75 -5.73
CA ILE A 123 6.56 7.00 -6.94
C ILE A 123 5.70 5.74 -7.06
N PHE A 124 5.52 4.99 -5.97
CA PHE A 124 4.71 3.78 -5.96
C PHE A 124 3.24 4.07 -6.31
N LEU A 125 2.62 5.06 -5.66
CA LEU A 125 1.22 5.43 -5.91
C LEU A 125 1.04 6.01 -7.31
N GLY A 126 1.99 6.82 -7.78
CA GLY A 126 1.99 7.35 -9.14
C GLY A 126 2.09 6.24 -10.20
N PHE A 127 2.98 5.27 -9.99
CA PHE A 127 3.12 4.11 -10.88
C PHE A 127 1.88 3.21 -10.85
N ALA A 128 1.35 2.92 -9.66
CA ALA A 128 0.12 2.14 -9.49
C ALA A 128 -1.06 2.82 -10.20
N TRP A 129 -1.21 4.13 -10.01
CA TRP A 129 -2.24 4.93 -10.67
C TRP A 129 -2.08 4.94 -12.19
N TRP A 130 -0.85 5.09 -12.69
CA TRP A 130 -0.57 5.06 -14.12
C TRP A 130 -0.92 3.70 -14.74
N LYS A 131 -0.49 2.60 -14.11
CA LYS A 131 -0.78 1.24 -14.58
C LYS A 131 -2.29 0.95 -14.52
N TYR A 132 -2.96 1.37 -13.46
CA TYR A 132 -4.43 1.26 -13.34
C TYR A 132 -5.15 2.09 -14.42
N SER A 133 -4.74 3.34 -14.62
CA SER A 133 -5.31 4.21 -15.65
C SER A 133 -5.11 3.66 -17.05
N LYS A 134 -3.92 3.10 -17.34
CA LYS A 134 -3.63 2.44 -18.62
C LYS A 134 -4.49 1.18 -18.80
N TYR A 135 -4.68 0.41 -17.74
CA TYR A 135 -5.55 -0.76 -17.74
C TYR A 135 -6.98 -0.37 -18.10
N ILE A 136 -7.61 0.54 -17.34
CA ILE A 136 -8.98 1.01 -17.57
C ILE A 136 -9.17 1.61 -18.97
N LYS A 137 -8.18 2.36 -19.47
CA LYS A 137 -8.20 2.91 -20.85
C LYS A 137 -8.11 1.84 -21.93
N GLY A 138 -7.55 0.67 -21.61
CA GLY A 138 -7.46 -0.46 -22.51
C GLY A 138 -8.71 -1.33 -22.56
N LEU A 139 -9.67 -1.14 -21.65
CA LEU A 139 -10.92 -1.92 -21.63
C LEU A 139 -11.98 -1.32 -22.57
N THR A 140 -12.65 -2.21 -23.30
CA THR A 140 -13.86 -1.89 -24.07
C THR A 140 -15.02 -1.47 -23.14
N ALA A 141 -16.09 -0.92 -23.71
CA ALA A 141 -17.26 -0.49 -22.93
C ALA A 141 -17.96 -1.67 -22.23
N GLU A 142 -18.00 -2.84 -22.89
CA GLU A 142 -18.56 -4.07 -22.31
C GLU A 142 -17.69 -4.64 -21.19
N GLU A 143 -16.36 -4.69 -21.37
CA GLU A 143 -15.45 -5.16 -20.31
C GLU A 143 -15.49 -4.26 -19.07
N ARG A 144 -15.60 -2.94 -19.27
CA ARG A 144 -15.81 -1.99 -18.15
C ARG A 144 -17.14 -2.22 -17.43
N HIS A 145 -18.19 -2.55 -18.17
CA HIS A 145 -19.48 -2.90 -17.57
C HIS A 145 -19.35 -4.18 -16.76
N ILE A 146 -18.73 -5.25 -17.30
CA ILE A 146 -18.52 -6.52 -16.61
C ILE A 146 -17.65 -6.36 -15.35
N GLU A 147 -16.58 -5.55 -15.40
CA GLU A 147 -15.79 -5.24 -14.21
C GLU A 147 -16.55 -4.42 -13.15
N ALA A 148 -17.47 -3.56 -13.57
CA ALA A 148 -18.34 -2.80 -12.67
C ALA A 148 -19.55 -3.61 -12.16
N THR A 149 -19.90 -4.70 -12.86
CA THR A 149 -21.07 -5.55 -12.59
C THR A 149 -21.10 -6.18 -11.17
N PRO A 150 -19.97 -6.56 -10.53
CA PRO A 150 -19.99 -7.01 -9.13
C PRO A 150 -20.49 -5.93 -8.15
N ALA A 151 -20.48 -4.66 -8.57
CA ALA A 151 -20.96 -3.52 -7.78
C ALA A 151 -22.32 -2.96 -8.24
N SER A 152 -22.81 -3.31 -9.44
CA SER A 152 -24.03 -2.74 -10.03
C SER A 152 -25.23 -3.69 -10.12
N ASN A 153 -25.06 -5.01 -9.93
CA ASN A 153 -26.18 -5.95 -9.96
C ASN A 153 -26.83 -6.18 -8.59
N VAL A 154 -26.80 -5.16 -7.73
CA VAL A 154 -27.57 -5.17 -6.48
C VAL A 154 -28.47 -3.93 -6.46
N ASP A 155 -29.44 -3.95 -7.37
CA ASP A 155 -30.70 -3.23 -7.17
C ASP A 155 -31.53 -3.93 -6.08
#